data_AF-D0CDY1-F1
#
_entry.id   AF-D0CDY1-F1
#
_cell.length_a   1.000
_cell.length_b   1.000
_cell.length_c   1.000
_cell.angle_alpha   90.00
_cell.angle_beta   90.00
_cell.angle_gamma   90.00
#
_symmetry.space_group_name_H-M   'P 1'
#
loop_
_entity.id
_entity.type
_entity.pdbx_description
1 polymer ?
#
loop_
_entity_poly.entity_id
_entity_poly.type
_entity_poly.pdbx_seq_one_letter_code
_entity_poly.pdbx_strand_id
1 'polypeptide(L)'
;MSQTITLYVDGACRGNPGLGGWGAYVITEQGEHKLFGGEPDTTNNRMELTAAIEGISFCPPDAQLIVWTDSNYVKQGITEWIHGWKKKNWKDVKNPDLWQKLDAVCAGRNIEWNWIKGHAGHAGNEMADQLANLGADKTAQELKQPQSATVSQDIKKPEQDWLLDDPFGFDLVETTEDETVTLEQTQEVEMIVVDEEMNVVKAVEQEEQQQNTNIHPQIVMTEAKLKLQGPRQLILDTETTGFYFQDGDRIIEVGAIEMINRKLTGSSIHIYINPEKPVGDSVQVHGITDEFLVDKPKYAEIADTLFEYLKGAEIIAHNATFDMNFLDMEFKRVGLPALSEVCEVTDTLALAKNKHPGQKNSLDALVRRYEIPARDRTFHGALLDAEILSDVYLAMTGGQVSFDMDALSQSESDQQKTTKARVQIELPVIYPSDEELNIHETWVKEFEKKHGEPCLFAK
;
A
#
# COMPACT_ATOMS: atom_id res chain seq x y z
N MET A 1 47.48 4.65 -17.80
CA MET A 1 46.25 5.46 -17.73
C MET A 1 45.34 4.74 -16.77
N SER A 2 44.78 5.42 -15.77
CA SER A 2 43.84 4.79 -14.83
C SER A 2 42.59 4.42 -15.61
N GLN A 3 42.29 3.12 -15.69
CA GLN A 3 41.09 2.62 -16.35
C GLN A 3 39.87 3.14 -15.58
N THR A 4 38.90 3.71 -16.29
CA THR A 4 37.61 4.11 -15.70
C THR A 4 36.64 2.95 -15.86
N ILE A 5 36.07 2.49 -14.75
CA ILE A 5 35.12 1.38 -14.72
C ILE A 5 33.78 1.91 -14.22
N THR A 6 32.73 1.64 -14.98
CA THR A 6 31.36 1.98 -14.57
C THR A 6 30.71 0.75 -13.97
N LEU A 7 30.15 0.91 -12.77
CA LEU A 7 29.53 -0.15 -12.01
C LEU A 7 28.07 0.22 -11.73
N TYR A 8 27.13 -0.68 -12.03
CA TYR A 8 25.73 -0.58 -11.61
C TYR A 8 25.47 -1.65 -10.57
N VAL A 9 24.86 -1.28 -9.45
CA VAL A 9 24.57 -2.21 -8.34
C VAL A 9 23.14 -2.07 -7.87
N ASP A 10 22.54 -3.21 -7.53
CA ASP A 10 21.17 -3.29 -7.06
C ASP A 10 20.98 -4.52 -6.15
N GLY A 11 20.02 -4.45 -5.23
CA GLY A 11 19.63 -5.52 -4.33
C GLY A 11 18.12 -5.74 -4.33
N ALA A 12 17.72 -7.01 -4.44
CA ALA A 12 16.32 -7.44 -4.43
C ALA A 12 16.05 -8.38 -3.25
N CYS A 13 14.85 -8.32 -2.67
CA CYS A 13 14.43 -9.20 -1.59
C CYS A 13 12.95 -9.59 -1.70
N ARG A 14 12.68 -10.89 -1.79
CA ARG A 14 11.33 -11.48 -1.86
C ARG A 14 10.84 -11.81 -0.44
N GLY A 15 10.10 -10.87 0.13
CA GLY A 15 9.83 -10.80 1.56
C GLY A 15 11.01 -10.14 2.26
N ASN A 16 10.77 -9.09 3.06
CA ASN A 16 11.83 -8.30 3.70
C ASN A 16 11.60 -8.29 5.23
N PRO A 17 12.26 -9.16 6.02
CA PRO A 17 13.30 -10.11 5.62
C PRO A 17 12.79 -11.36 4.88
N GLY A 18 13.67 -11.99 4.09
CA GLY A 18 13.34 -13.15 3.27
C GLY A 18 14.42 -13.48 2.23
N LEU A 19 14.04 -14.19 1.18
CA LEU A 19 14.96 -14.62 0.12
C LEU A 19 15.44 -13.41 -0.69
N GLY A 20 16.73 -13.10 -0.63
CA GLY A 20 17.31 -11.95 -1.30
C GLY A 20 18.37 -12.32 -2.33
N GLY A 21 18.57 -11.42 -3.27
CA GLY A 21 19.61 -11.49 -4.28
C GLY A 21 20.25 -10.13 -4.51
N TRP A 22 21.51 -10.13 -4.90
CA TRP A 22 22.29 -8.95 -5.22
C TRP A 22 22.83 -9.05 -6.63
N GLY A 23 22.91 -7.92 -7.34
CA GLY A 23 23.37 -7.83 -8.71
C GLY A 23 24.39 -6.71 -8.88
N ALA A 24 25.49 -6.99 -9.57
CA ALA A 24 26.49 -6.01 -9.93
C ALA A 24 26.89 -6.16 -11.40
N TYR A 25 26.72 -5.09 -12.17
CA TYR A 25 27.04 -5.01 -13.58
C TYR A 25 28.22 -4.07 -13.80
N VAL A 26 29.36 -4.64 -14.17
CA VAL A 26 30.65 -3.95 -14.29
C VAL A 26 30.97 -3.76 -15.76
N ILE A 27 31.19 -2.52 -16.18
CA ILE A 27 31.56 -2.16 -17.54
C ILE A 27 33.00 -1.65 -17.55
N THR A 28 33.87 -2.40 -18.22
CA THR A 28 35.29 -2.07 -18.41
C THR A 28 35.58 -1.81 -19.89
N GLU A 29 36.74 -1.22 -20.21
CA GLU A 29 37.20 -1.10 -21.60
C GLU A 29 37.37 -2.45 -22.32
N GLN A 30 37.50 -3.56 -21.57
CA GLN A 30 37.70 -4.91 -22.11
C GLN A 30 36.39 -5.69 -22.27
N GLY A 31 35.27 -5.15 -21.79
CA GLY A 31 33.95 -5.78 -21.86
C GLY A 31 33.12 -5.61 -20.60
N GLU A 32 32.00 -6.32 -20.60
CA GLU A 32 30.98 -6.29 -19.55
C GLU A 32 31.04 -7.54 -18.69
N HIS A 33 30.93 -7.38 -17.37
CA HIS A 33 30.88 -8.47 -16.41
C HIS A 33 29.59 -8.39 -15.59
N LYS A 34 28.93 -9.54 -15.45
CA LYS A 34 27.67 -9.70 -14.73
C LYS A 34 27.90 -10.56 -13.51
N LEU A 35 27.78 -9.97 -12.34
CA LEU A 35 27.96 -10.63 -11.05
C LEU A 35 26.62 -10.67 -10.33
N PHE A 36 26.33 -11.79 -9.70
CA PHE A 36 25.11 -11.96 -8.92
C PHE A 36 25.29 -13.05 -7.86
N GLY A 37 24.51 -12.94 -6.80
CA GLY A 37 24.42 -13.93 -5.74
C GLY A 37 23.17 -13.70 -4.91
N GLY A 38 22.98 -14.50 -3.86
CA GLY A 38 21.81 -14.34 -3.00
C GLY A 38 21.96 -15.02 -1.65
N GLU A 39 21.08 -14.64 -0.74
CA GLU A 39 21.01 -15.17 0.62
C GLU A 39 19.57 -15.61 0.93
N PRO A 40 19.40 -16.76 1.61
CA PRO A 40 18.09 -17.35 1.87
C PRO A 40 17.23 -16.54 2.84
N ASP A 41 17.85 -15.83 3.78
CA ASP A 41 17.19 -15.00 4.78
C ASP A 41 18.01 -13.72 4.99
N THR A 42 17.57 -12.65 4.35
CA THR A 42 18.26 -11.36 4.31
C THR A 42 17.26 -10.21 4.15
N THR A 43 17.74 -8.99 4.00
CA THR A 43 16.89 -7.81 3.76
C THR A 43 17.33 -7.09 2.49
N ASN A 44 16.45 -6.26 1.92
CA ASN A 44 16.80 -5.47 0.73
C ASN A 44 18.07 -4.64 0.97
N ASN A 45 18.12 -3.90 2.07
CA ASN A 45 19.27 -3.07 2.44
C ASN A 45 20.57 -3.86 2.60
N ARG A 46 20.51 -5.14 2.99
CA ARG A 46 21.69 -6.00 3.05
C ARG A 46 22.14 -6.41 1.66
N MET A 47 21.22 -6.78 0.77
CA MET A 47 21.55 -7.14 -0.61
C MET A 47 22.12 -5.97 -1.41
N GLU A 48 21.59 -4.77 -1.20
CA GLU A 48 22.10 -3.51 -1.77
C GLU A 48 23.55 -3.25 -1.37
N LEU A 49 23.86 -3.39 -0.07
CA LEU A 49 25.22 -3.24 0.44
C LEU A 49 26.15 -4.34 -0.09
N THR A 50 25.68 -5.58 -0.14
CA THR A 50 26.45 -6.71 -0.68
C THR A 50 26.75 -6.51 -2.17
N ALA A 51 25.79 -6.02 -2.97
CA ALA A 51 26.00 -5.68 -4.37
C ALA A 51 27.14 -4.67 -4.56
N ALA A 52 27.12 -3.60 -3.77
CA ALA A 52 28.18 -2.59 -3.75
C ALA A 52 29.54 -3.18 -3.34
N ILE A 53 29.59 -3.98 -2.28
CA ILE A 53 30.83 -4.60 -1.78
C ILE A 53 31.44 -5.53 -2.83
N GLU A 54 30.65 -6.45 -3.38
CA GLU A 54 31.13 -7.45 -4.34
C GLU A 54 31.51 -6.81 -5.68
N GLY A 55 30.71 -5.85 -6.16
CA GLY A 55 30.99 -5.10 -7.37
C GLY A 55 32.29 -4.28 -7.30
N ILE A 56 32.52 -3.58 -6.18
CA ILE A 56 33.78 -2.83 -5.99
C ILE A 56 34.95 -3.79 -5.78
N SER A 57 34.76 -4.89 -5.04
CA SER A 57 35.83 -5.87 -4.77
C SER A 57 36.33 -6.57 -6.03
N PHE A 58 35.45 -6.78 -7.03
CA PHE A 58 35.81 -7.32 -8.33
C PHE A 58 36.73 -6.39 -9.13
N CYS A 59 36.60 -5.08 -8.94
CA CYS A 59 37.36 -4.09 -9.69
C CYS A 59 38.81 -3.95 -9.18
N PRO A 60 39.80 -3.73 -10.07
CA PRO A 60 41.18 -3.47 -9.68
C PRO A 60 41.31 -2.28 -8.71
N PRO A 61 42.22 -2.34 -7.73
CA PRO A 61 42.35 -1.30 -6.70
C PRO A 61 42.85 0.06 -7.22
N ASP A 62 43.48 0.10 -8.38
CA ASP A 62 44.03 1.29 -9.04
C ASP A 62 43.09 1.91 -10.10
N ALA A 63 41.93 1.30 -10.34
CA ALA A 63 40.93 1.81 -11.28
C ALA A 63 40.13 2.99 -10.68
N GLN A 64 39.69 3.90 -11.54
CA GLN A 64 38.70 4.92 -11.18
C GLN A 64 37.31 4.32 -11.33
N LEU A 65 36.50 4.32 -10.28
CA LEU A 65 35.19 3.70 -10.27
C LEU A 65 34.09 4.75 -10.31
N ILE A 66 33.10 4.54 -11.18
CA ILE A 66 31.84 5.29 -11.20
C ILE A 66 30.73 4.32 -10.83
N VAL A 67 30.21 4.43 -9.61
CA VAL A 67 29.19 3.53 -9.06
C VAL A 67 27.82 4.18 -9.16
N TRP A 68 26.89 3.49 -9.80
CA TRP A 68 25.50 3.85 -9.92
C TRP A 68 24.66 2.91 -9.07
N THR A 69 23.83 3.48 -8.22
CA THR A 69 22.86 2.75 -7.37
C THR A 69 21.56 3.55 -7.33
N ASP A 70 20.43 2.87 -7.25
CA ASP A 70 19.13 3.47 -6.99
C ASP A 70 18.76 3.49 -5.49
N SER A 71 19.60 2.88 -4.66
CA SER A 71 19.47 2.90 -3.21
C SER A 71 20.02 4.20 -2.62
N ASN A 72 19.11 5.10 -2.22
CA ASN A 72 19.47 6.27 -1.42
C ASN A 72 20.15 5.88 -0.11
N TYR A 73 19.82 4.71 0.45
CA TYR A 73 20.45 4.18 1.66
C TYR A 73 21.95 3.92 1.48
N VAL A 74 22.35 3.32 0.36
CA VAL A 74 23.77 3.08 0.05
C VAL A 74 24.47 4.40 -0.27
N LYS A 75 23.87 5.22 -1.15
CA LYS A 75 24.45 6.49 -1.58
C LYS A 75 24.68 7.45 -0.42
N GLN A 76 23.66 7.79 0.36
CA GLN A 76 23.79 8.69 1.51
C GLN A 76 24.63 8.07 2.64
N GLY A 77 24.53 6.76 2.83
CA GLY A 77 25.29 6.08 3.88
C GLY A 77 26.80 6.16 3.67
N ILE A 78 27.30 5.96 2.44
CA ILE A 78 28.73 6.02 2.14
C ILE A 78 29.25 7.46 1.99
N THR A 79 28.43 8.40 1.53
CA THR A 79 28.88 9.79 1.30
C THR A 79 28.73 10.70 2.52
N GLU A 80 27.71 10.48 3.35
CA GLU A 80 27.36 11.40 4.46
C GLU A 80 27.50 10.73 5.83
N TRP A 81 26.81 9.60 6.04
CA TRP A 81 26.62 9.05 7.39
C TRP A 81 27.84 8.31 7.94
N ILE A 82 28.65 7.70 7.08
CA ILE A 82 29.80 6.87 7.46
C ILE A 82 30.81 7.62 8.33
N HIS A 83 31.00 8.92 8.09
CA HIS A 83 31.90 9.75 8.90
C HIS A 83 31.42 9.88 10.35
N GLY A 84 30.11 9.99 10.55
CA GLY A 84 29.49 10.01 11.87
C GLY A 84 29.57 8.66 12.58
N TRP A 85 29.34 7.57 11.84
CA TRP A 85 29.40 6.21 12.37
C TRP A 85 30.80 5.82 12.81
N LYS A 86 31.84 6.12 12.02
CA LYS A 86 33.24 5.86 12.39
C LYS A 86 33.65 6.61 13.67
N LYS A 87 33.21 7.86 13.83
CA LYS A 87 33.45 8.66 15.06
C LYS A 87 32.77 8.07 16.29
N LYS A 88 31.59 7.47 16.12
CA LYS A 88 30.82 6.82 17.20
C LYS A 88 31.12 5.32 17.36
N ASN A 89 32.20 4.82 16.73
CA ASN A 89 32.58 3.41 16.73
C ASN A 89 31.43 2.46 16.36
N TRP A 90 30.65 2.84 15.34
CA TRP A 90 29.53 2.06 14.78
C TRP A 90 28.39 1.75 15.78
N LYS A 91 28.29 2.50 16.88
CA LYS A 91 27.22 2.35 17.86
C LYS A 91 25.87 2.78 17.26
N ASP A 92 24.84 1.94 17.46
CA ASP A 92 23.46 2.14 17.00
C ASP A 92 23.27 2.18 15.46
N VAL A 93 24.19 1.57 14.70
CA VAL A 93 24.11 1.48 13.23
C VAL A 93 23.45 0.16 12.81
N LYS A 94 22.53 0.21 11.84
CA LYS A 94 21.94 -0.99 11.22
C LYS A 94 22.92 -1.60 10.20
N ASN A 95 23.08 -2.92 10.22
CA ASN A 95 24.05 -3.66 9.38
C ASN A 95 25.52 -3.18 9.51
N PRO A 96 26.06 -3.04 10.74
CA PRO A 96 27.41 -2.53 10.94
C PRO A 96 28.48 -3.44 10.33
N ASP A 97 28.19 -4.73 10.20
CA ASP A 97 29.04 -5.74 9.58
C ASP A 97 29.30 -5.45 8.09
N LEU A 98 28.27 -5.09 7.33
CA LEU A 98 28.39 -4.78 5.90
C LEU A 98 28.98 -3.39 5.68
N TRP A 99 28.60 -2.41 6.49
CA TRP A 99 29.18 -1.06 6.37
C TRP A 99 30.69 -1.03 6.64
N GLN A 100 31.18 -1.81 7.62
CA GLN A 100 32.61 -1.94 7.87
C GLN A 100 33.35 -2.61 6.71
N LYS A 101 32.74 -3.61 6.07
CA LYS A 101 33.29 -4.24 4.85
C LYS A 101 33.32 -3.25 3.68
N LEU A 102 32.24 -2.50 3.46
CA LEU A 102 32.17 -1.52 2.39
C LEU A 102 33.20 -0.40 2.58
N ASP A 103 33.36 0.12 3.80
CA ASP A 103 34.40 1.09 4.17
C ASP A 103 35.80 0.57 3.84
N ALA A 104 36.09 -0.68 4.21
CA ALA A 104 37.39 -1.30 3.96
C ALA A 104 37.67 -1.49 2.46
N VAL A 105 36.66 -1.85 1.67
CA VAL A 105 36.79 -2.03 0.22
C VAL A 105 36.93 -0.68 -0.51
N CYS A 106 36.28 0.37 -0.01
CA CYS A 106 36.41 1.72 -0.57
C CYS A 106 37.72 2.43 -0.16
N ALA A 107 38.37 1.98 0.93
CA ALA A 107 39.54 2.64 1.48
C ALA A 107 40.70 2.73 0.46
N GLY A 108 41.14 3.96 0.18
CA GLY A 108 42.28 4.22 -0.71
C GLY A 108 41.96 4.14 -2.22
N ARG A 109 40.69 3.99 -2.60
CA ARG A 109 40.24 3.97 -3.99
C ARG A 109 39.61 5.31 -4.40
N ASN A 110 39.62 5.62 -5.69
CA ASN A 110 38.92 6.77 -6.25
C ASN A 110 37.55 6.33 -6.77
N ILE A 111 36.49 6.61 -6.00
CA ILE A 111 35.12 6.15 -6.28
C ILE A 111 34.19 7.36 -6.33
N GLU A 112 33.49 7.51 -7.45
CA GLU A 112 32.41 8.45 -7.64
C GLU A 112 31.06 7.72 -7.44
N TRP A 113 30.22 8.24 -6.56
CA TRP A 113 28.92 7.66 -6.25
C TRP A 113 27.80 8.49 -6.87
N ASN A 114 27.02 7.86 -7.74
CA ASN A 114 25.90 8.49 -8.42
C ASN A 114 24.60 7.76 -8.08
N TRP A 115 23.55 8.56 -7.85
CA TRP A 115 22.21 8.03 -7.64
C TRP A 115 21.41 8.11 -8.93
N ILE A 116 20.67 7.05 -9.22
CA ILE A 116 19.71 6.99 -10.33
C ILE A 116 18.36 6.53 -9.84
N LYS A 117 17.31 6.97 -10.53
CA LYS A 117 15.96 6.52 -10.23
C LYS A 117 15.79 5.08 -10.71
N GLY A 118 15.42 4.18 -9.79
CA GLY A 118 15.07 2.79 -10.11
C GLY A 118 13.89 2.71 -11.09
N HIS A 119 13.93 1.71 -11.97
CA HIS A 119 12.93 1.45 -13.03
C HIS A 119 12.64 2.64 -13.97
N ALA A 120 13.62 3.50 -14.20
CA ALA A 120 13.51 4.65 -15.11
C ALA A 120 13.96 4.31 -16.55
N GLY A 121 14.21 3.03 -16.87
CA GLY A 121 14.64 2.61 -18.21
C GLY A 121 16.15 2.80 -18.48
N HIS A 122 16.96 2.98 -17.44
CA HIS A 122 18.42 3.03 -17.57
C HIS A 122 18.97 1.62 -17.75
N ALA A 123 19.45 1.28 -18.94
CA ALA A 123 19.89 -0.07 -19.30
C ALA A 123 20.87 -0.72 -18.31
N GLY A 124 21.79 0.05 -17.71
CA GLY A 124 22.72 -0.46 -16.71
C GLY A 124 22.06 -0.82 -15.38
N ASN A 125 21.09 -0.04 -14.92
CA ASN A 125 20.34 -0.31 -13.69
C ASN A 125 19.36 -1.47 -13.88
N GLU A 126 18.65 -1.50 -15.01
CA GLU A 126 17.76 -2.62 -15.33
C GLU A 126 18.55 -3.94 -15.41
N MET A 127 19.80 -3.91 -15.86
CA MET A 127 20.68 -5.08 -15.83
C MET A 127 21.05 -5.49 -14.40
N ALA A 128 21.34 -4.53 -13.51
CA ALA A 128 21.64 -4.81 -12.12
C ALA A 128 20.41 -5.41 -11.38
N ASP A 129 19.22 -4.87 -11.60
CA ASP A 129 17.95 -5.41 -11.07
C ASP A 129 17.69 -6.84 -11.57
N GLN A 130 17.88 -7.07 -12.87
CA GLN A 130 17.77 -8.42 -13.44
C GLN A 130 18.74 -9.40 -12.78
N LEU A 131 19.98 -8.97 -12.54
CA LEU A 131 20.99 -9.79 -11.87
C LEU A 131 20.64 -10.07 -10.41
N ALA A 132 20.11 -9.08 -9.69
CA ALA A 132 19.65 -9.27 -8.32
C ALA A 132 18.50 -10.28 -8.24
N ASN A 133 17.52 -10.20 -9.15
CA ASN A 133 16.44 -11.17 -9.23
C ASN A 133 16.92 -12.58 -9.60
N LEU A 134 17.86 -12.69 -10.55
CA LEU A 134 18.51 -13.97 -10.89
C LEU A 134 19.26 -14.58 -9.71
N GLY A 135 19.91 -13.74 -8.90
CA GLY A 135 20.56 -14.14 -7.65
C GLY A 135 19.57 -14.76 -6.67
N ALA A 136 18.44 -14.09 -6.43
CA ALA A 136 17.38 -14.60 -5.56
C ALA A 136 16.79 -15.92 -6.10
N ASP A 137 16.52 -16.01 -7.41
CA ASP A 137 16.00 -17.22 -8.05
C ASP A 137 16.95 -18.42 -7.92
N LYS A 138 18.24 -18.20 -8.15
CA LYS A 138 19.26 -19.24 -8.00
C LYS A 138 19.33 -19.73 -6.56
N THR A 139 19.34 -18.83 -5.58
CA THR A 139 19.31 -19.21 -4.16
C THR A 139 18.03 -19.99 -3.81
N ALA A 140 16.88 -19.61 -4.38
CA ALA A 140 15.64 -20.38 -4.23
C ALA A 140 15.74 -21.80 -4.80
N GLN A 141 16.41 -21.98 -5.94
CA GLN A 141 16.62 -23.29 -6.55
C GLN A 141 17.61 -24.14 -5.75
N GLU A 142 18.68 -23.54 -5.24
CA GLU A 142 19.68 -24.21 -4.39
C GLU A 142 19.07 -24.67 -3.06
N LEU A 143 18.15 -23.88 -2.47
CA LEU A 143 17.39 -24.29 -1.29
C LEU A 143 16.44 -25.48 -1.54
N LYS A 144 15.98 -25.65 -2.79
CA LYS A 144 15.08 -26.75 -3.18
C LYS A 144 15.81 -28.05 -3.51
N GLN A 145 17.13 -28.02 -3.71
CA GLN A 145 17.94 -29.23 -3.89
C GLN A 145 18.49 -29.72 -2.54
N PRO A 146 18.01 -30.84 -1.98
CA PRO A 146 18.64 -31.42 -0.80
C PRO A 146 20.06 -31.88 -1.14
N GLN A 147 21.00 -31.68 -0.22
CA GLN A 147 22.38 -32.16 -0.31
C GLN A 147 22.42 -33.65 -0.72
N SER A 148 22.82 -33.94 -1.95
CA SER A 148 23.27 -35.27 -2.34
C SER A 148 24.79 -35.26 -2.41
N ALA A 149 25.42 -35.68 -1.31
CA ALA A 149 26.72 -36.30 -1.37
C ALA A 149 26.65 -37.52 -2.30
N THR A 150 27.63 -37.64 -3.21
CA THR A 150 28.16 -38.87 -3.83
C THR A 150 27.19 -40.03 -4.08
N VAL A 151 26.95 -40.37 -5.36
CA VAL A 151 27.20 -41.70 -5.97
C VAL A 151 26.47 -41.78 -7.34
N SER A 152 27.28 -42.08 -8.35
CA SER A 152 27.02 -42.81 -9.60
C SER A 152 25.96 -42.35 -10.61
N GLN A 153 26.50 -42.16 -11.82
CA GLN A 153 25.83 -42.19 -13.10
C GLN A 153 24.93 -43.43 -13.23
N ASP A 154 23.65 -43.23 -13.59
CA ASP A 154 22.92 -44.14 -14.47
C ASP A 154 21.76 -43.42 -15.18
N ILE A 155 21.63 -43.76 -16.45
CA ILE A 155 20.81 -43.12 -17.49
C ILE A 155 19.32 -43.45 -17.31
N LYS A 156 18.40 -42.49 -17.52
CA LYS A 156 17.06 -42.75 -18.08
C LYS A 156 16.44 -41.52 -18.77
N LYS A 157 15.76 -41.82 -19.88
CA LYS A 157 15.22 -40.96 -20.95
C LYS A 157 14.28 -39.82 -20.50
N PRO A 158 14.12 -38.76 -21.33
CA PRO A 158 13.09 -37.75 -21.11
C PRO A 158 11.71 -38.36 -21.41
N GLU A 159 10.78 -38.22 -20.47
CA GLU A 159 9.36 -38.53 -20.68
C GLU A 159 8.57 -37.31 -21.15
N GLN A 160 7.45 -37.63 -21.76
CA GLN A 160 6.72 -36.95 -22.82
C GLN A 160 5.81 -35.85 -22.28
N ASP A 161 5.81 -34.72 -22.98
CA ASP A 161 4.94 -33.56 -22.75
C ASP A 161 3.46 -33.95 -22.96
N TRP A 162 2.63 -33.79 -21.93
CA TRP A 162 1.25 -34.30 -21.88
C TRP A 162 0.19 -33.28 -22.32
N LEU A 163 0.62 -32.16 -22.92
CA LEU A 163 -0.26 -31.04 -23.27
C LEU A 163 -0.64 -30.99 -24.77
N LEU A 164 -0.67 -32.14 -25.45
CA LEU A 164 -0.89 -32.21 -26.91
C LEU A 164 -1.99 -33.18 -27.38
N ASP A 165 -2.84 -33.69 -26.47
CA ASP A 165 -4.04 -34.46 -26.85
C ASP A 165 -5.29 -33.90 -26.13
N ASP A 166 -5.93 -32.88 -26.70
CA ASP A 166 -7.30 -32.48 -26.35
C ASP A 166 -8.29 -33.20 -27.30
N PRO A 167 -9.16 -34.10 -26.79
CA PRO A 167 -10.07 -34.92 -27.59
C PRO A 167 -11.41 -34.24 -27.96
N PHE A 168 -11.57 -32.93 -27.76
CA PHE A 168 -12.75 -32.19 -28.22
C PHE A 168 -12.43 -31.27 -29.40
N GLY A 169 -12.35 -31.88 -30.59
CA GLY A 169 -12.24 -31.18 -31.85
C GLY A 169 -13.47 -30.31 -32.14
N PHE A 170 -13.25 -29.00 -32.18
CA PHE A 170 -14.03 -28.06 -32.97
C PHE A 170 -13.09 -27.01 -33.58
N ASP A 171 -12.50 -27.38 -34.71
CA ASP A 171 -12.08 -26.42 -35.73
C ASP A 171 -13.32 -25.82 -36.36
N LEU A 172 -13.42 -24.49 -36.39
CA LEU A 172 -14.25 -23.78 -37.37
C LEU A 172 -13.75 -22.34 -37.61
N VAL A 173 -12.84 -22.25 -38.57
CA VAL A 173 -12.80 -21.33 -39.74
C VAL A 173 -12.79 -19.81 -39.51
N GLU A 174 -11.73 -19.20 -40.04
CA GLU A 174 -11.57 -17.80 -40.41
C GLU A 174 -12.69 -17.27 -41.31
N THR A 175 -13.18 -16.06 -41.04
CA THR A 175 -13.52 -15.11 -42.11
C THR A 175 -13.10 -13.70 -41.72
N THR A 176 -12.22 -13.16 -42.55
CA THR A 176 -11.92 -11.73 -42.75
C THR A 176 -13.17 -10.97 -43.19
N GLU A 177 -13.34 -9.72 -42.74
CA GLU A 177 -13.66 -8.57 -43.61
C GLU A 177 -13.63 -7.25 -42.82
N ASP A 178 -12.97 -6.27 -43.44
CA ASP A 178 -12.95 -4.85 -43.10
C ASP A 178 -14.35 -4.23 -43.29
N GLU A 179 -14.80 -3.38 -42.37
CA GLU A 179 -15.63 -2.22 -42.74
C GLU A 179 -15.33 -1.01 -41.83
N THR A 180 -14.86 0.06 -42.49
CA THR A 180 -14.81 1.43 -42.01
C THR A 180 -16.19 2.08 -42.09
N VAL A 181 -16.68 2.69 -41.01
CA VAL A 181 -17.73 3.72 -41.09
C VAL A 181 -17.44 4.87 -40.12
N THR A 182 -17.44 6.07 -40.69
CA THR A 182 -17.27 7.39 -40.09
C THR A 182 -18.54 7.95 -39.45
N LEU A 183 -18.35 8.74 -38.38
CA LEU A 183 -19.07 9.96 -37.96
C LEU A 183 -20.59 10.02 -38.12
N GLU A 184 -21.30 10.15 -36.99
CA GLU A 184 -22.38 11.12 -36.86
C GLU A 184 -22.54 11.62 -35.41
N GLN A 185 -23.01 12.87 -35.32
CA GLN A 185 -22.97 13.79 -34.20
C GLN A 185 -24.29 13.84 -33.41
N THR A 186 -24.19 14.44 -32.22
CA THR A 186 -25.21 15.17 -31.44
C THR A 186 -26.38 14.43 -30.79
N GLN A 187 -26.46 14.53 -29.46
CA GLN A 187 -27.58 15.22 -28.83
C GLN A 187 -27.21 15.75 -27.44
N GLU A 188 -27.31 17.07 -27.31
CA GLU A 188 -27.29 17.86 -26.08
C GLU A 188 -28.61 17.64 -25.32
N VAL A 189 -28.55 17.66 -23.98
CA VAL A 189 -29.75 17.80 -23.14
C VAL A 189 -29.60 19.07 -22.33
N GLU A 190 -30.56 19.97 -22.55
CA GLU A 190 -30.73 21.30 -21.97
C GLU A 190 -30.87 21.24 -20.44
N MET A 191 -30.17 22.14 -19.74
CA MET A 191 -30.44 22.49 -18.36
C MET A 191 -31.27 23.78 -18.36
N ILE A 192 -32.50 23.68 -17.84
CA ILE A 192 -33.45 24.77 -17.74
C ILE A 192 -32.95 25.81 -16.71
N VAL A 193 -32.84 27.05 -17.17
CA VAL A 193 -32.69 28.28 -16.40
C VAL A 193 -34.00 28.59 -15.65
N VAL A 194 -33.90 28.94 -14.37
CA VAL A 194 -34.88 29.78 -13.68
C VAL A 194 -34.11 30.71 -12.75
N ASP A 195 -34.09 31.99 -13.12
CA ASP A 195 -33.56 33.12 -12.36
C ASP A 195 -34.55 33.58 -11.28
N GLU A 196 -33.93 34.06 -10.20
CA GLU A 196 -34.30 35.12 -9.26
C GLU A 196 -35.67 35.13 -8.56
N GLU A 197 -35.62 35.20 -7.22
CA GLU A 197 -36.18 36.35 -6.52
C GLU A 197 -35.43 36.64 -5.19
N MET A 198 -34.89 37.86 -5.11
CA MET A 198 -34.47 38.51 -3.87
C MET A 198 -35.70 38.78 -3.00
N ASN A 199 -35.61 38.53 -1.68
CA ASN A 199 -36.34 39.38 -0.75
C ASN A 199 -35.58 39.62 0.55
N VAL A 200 -35.52 40.91 0.86
CA VAL A 200 -34.91 41.53 2.03
C VAL A 200 -35.92 41.48 3.16
N VAL A 201 -35.57 40.85 4.29
CA VAL A 201 -36.19 41.19 5.58
C VAL A 201 -35.13 41.29 6.66
N LYS A 202 -34.98 42.54 7.11
CA LYS A 202 -34.23 43.00 8.27
C LYS A 202 -34.73 42.31 9.54
N ALA A 203 -33.76 42.03 10.41
CA ALA A 203 -33.76 42.32 11.84
C ALA A 203 -35.06 42.05 12.62
N VAL A 204 -35.03 41.03 13.47
CA VAL A 204 -34.93 41.14 14.94
C VAL A 204 -35.25 39.76 15.49
N GLU A 205 -34.23 39.07 15.96
CA GLU A 205 -34.30 38.22 17.16
C GLU A 205 -32.85 38.04 17.61
N GLN A 206 -32.44 39.00 18.43
CA GLN A 206 -31.23 38.90 19.24
C GLN A 206 -31.52 37.94 20.41
N GLU A 207 -30.44 37.29 20.82
CA GLU A 207 -30.18 36.65 22.12
C GLU A 207 -30.41 35.15 22.23
N GLU A 208 -29.36 34.50 22.76
CA GLU A 208 -29.19 33.09 23.13
C GLU A 208 -28.78 32.17 21.95
N GLN A 209 -27.54 31.70 21.78
CA GLN A 209 -26.51 31.31 22.75
C GLN A 209 -25.11 31.47 22.14
N GLN A 210 -24.32 32.37 22.72
CA GLN A 210 -22.86 32.32 22.62
C GLN A 210 -22.38 31.18 23.51
N GLN A 211 -22.11 30.02 22.91
CA GLN A 211 -21.11 29.10 23.43
C GLN A 211 -19.81 29.36 22.66
N ASN A 212 -18.93 30.11 23.32
CA ASN A 212 -17.55 30.32 22.90
C ASN A 212 -16.83 28.98 22.78
N THR A 213 -16.61 28.52 21.54
CA THR A 213 -15.40 27.77 21.21
C THR A 213 -14.53 28.73 20.42
N ASN A 214 -13.47 29.25 21.04
CA ASN A 214 -12.42 30.03 20.37
C ASN A 214 -11.67 29.11 19.39
N ILE A 215 -12.28 28.83 18.24
CA ILE A 215 -11.64 28.09 17.15
C ILE A 215 -10.72 29.08 16.44
N HIS A 216 -9.44 28.74 16.31
CA HIS A 216 -8.45 29.59 15.65
C HIS A 216 -8.92 29.91 14.21
N PRO A 217 -8.81 31.16 13.71
CA PRO A 217 -9.41 31.60 12.44
C PRO A 217 -8.89 30.86 11.19
N GLN A 218 -7.85 30.06 11.34
CA GLN A 218 -7.20 29.31 10.27
C GLN A 218 -7.43 27.79 10.35
N ILE A 219 -8.26 27.35 11.29
CA ILE A 219 -8.81 25.99 11.31
C ILE A 219 -10.02 25.99 10.39
N VAL A 220 -9.95 25.25 9.28
CA VAL A 220 -11.09 25.07 8.39
C VAL A 220 -11.83 23.83 8.84
N MET A 221 -12.93 24.03 9.56
CA MET A 221 -13.89 22.98 9.88
C MET A 221 -15.11 23.11 8.96
N THR A 222 -15.41 22.03 8.24
CA THR A 222 -16.65 21.90 7.48
C THR A 222 -17.65 21.16 8.34
N GLU A 223 -18.87 21.68 8.47
CA GLU A 223 -19.93 21.00 9.21
C GLU A 223 -20.50 19.80 8.43
N ALA A 224 -20.98 18.79 9.17
CA ALA A 224 -21.65 17.63 8.59
C ALA A 224 -22.91 18.05 7.82
N LYS A 225 -22.91 17.79 6.50
CA LYS A 225 -24.08 17.97 5.64
C LYS A 225 -25.14 16.91 5.91
N LEU A 226 -24.71 15.71 6.33
CA LEU A 226 -25.58 14.58 6.65
C LEU A 226 -25.57 14.29 8.15
N LYS A 227 -26.74 14.36 8.78
CA LYS A 227 -26.91 13.97 10.19
C LYS A 227 -27.13 12.46 10.29
N LEU A 228 -26.05 11.72 10.49
CA LEU A 228 -26.06 10.26 10.65
C LEU A 228 -25.77 9.89 12.11
N GLN A 229 -26.36 8.79 12.59
CA GLN A 229 -26.11 8.24 13.93
C GLN A 229 -25.29 6.95 13.81
N GLY A 230 -24.23 6.82 14.60
CA GLY A 230 -23.35 5.65 14.61
C GLY A 230 -21.98 5.96 15.22
N PRO A 231 -21.09 4.95 15.29
CA PRO A 231 -19.70 5.20 15.67
C PRO A 231 -19.05 6.12 14.64
N ARG A 232 -18.33 7.14 15.12
CA ARG A 232 -17.62 8.10 14.28
C ARG A 232 -16.32 7.47 13.81
N GLN A 233 -16.12 7.43 12.50
CA GLN A 233 -14.86 7.02 11.87
C GLN A 233 -14.25 8.24 11.21
N LEU A 234 -13.00 8.55 11.54
CA LEU A 234 -12.26 9.67 10.99
C LEU A 234 -11.14 9.13 10.13
N ILE A 235 -11.15 9.49 8.87
CA ILE A 235 -10.08 9.14 7.94
C ILE A 235 -9.10 10.28 7.96
N LEU A 236 -7.86 9.99 8.34
CA LEU A 236 -6.85 10.98 8.70
C LEU A 236 -5.58 10.75 7.90
N ASP A 237 -4.97 11.86 7.50
CA ASP A 237 -3.67 11.92 6.89
C ASP A 237 -2.92 13.17 7.40
N THR A 238 -1.60 13.10 7.44
CA THR A 238 -0.75 14.20 7.93
C THR A 238 0.46 14.42 7.04
N GLU A 239 0.75 15.70 6.76
CA GLU A 239 2.02 16.10 6.16
C GLU A 239 2.98 16.59 7.24
N THR A 240 4.25 16.29 7.05
CA THR A 240 5.30 16.54 8.04
C THR A 240 6.54 17.14 7.39
N THR A 241 7.38 17.82 8.18
CA THR A 241 8.67 18.34 7.70
C THR A 241 9.64 17.23 7.29
N GLY A 242 9.43 16.00 7.74
CA GLY A 242 10.31 14.85 7.50
C GLY A 242 9.78 13.57 8.15
N PHE A 243 10.52 12.47 8.04
CA PHE A 243 10.01 11.14 8.40
C PHE A 243 10.19 10.76 9.88
N TYR A 244 10.97 11.52 10.66
CA TYR A 244 11.43 11.07 11.98
C TYR A 244 11.01 12.03 13.10
N PHE A 245 9.93 11.68 13.80
CA PHE A 245 9.47 12.42 14.98
C PHE A 245 10.53 12.51 16.10
N GLN A 246 11.47 11.55 16.16
CA GLN A 246 12.57 11.54 17.13
C GLN A 246 13.65 12.58 16.83
N ASP A 247 13.85 12.91 15.54
CA ASP A 247 14.86 13.86 15.08
C ASP A 247 14.34 15.31 15.11
N GLY A 248 13.16 15.51 15.69
CA GLY A 248 12.52 16.82 15.81
C GLY A 248 11.77 17.24 14.55
N ASP A 249 11.36 16.30 13.70
CA ASP A 249 10.35 16.59 12.67
C ASP A 249 8.99 16.89 13.30
N ARG A 250 8.21 17.71 12.59
CA ARG A 250 6.93 18.23 13.06
C ARG A 250 5.87 18.16 11.98
N ILE A 251 4.62 18.17 12.41
CA ILE A 251 3.44 18.19 11.55
C ILE A 251 3.26 19.60 10.97
N ILE A 252 2.97 19.67 9.68
CA ILE A 252 2.73 20.93 8.94
C ILE A 252 1.32 21.00 8.35
N GLU A 253 0.65 19.86 8.16
CA GLU A 253 -0.72 19.79 7.69
C GLU A 253 -1.43 18.61 8.35
N VAL A 254 -2.69 18.82 8.74
CA VAL A 254 -3.58 17.75 9.20
C VAL A 254 -4.87 17.84 8.41
N GLY A 255 -5.24 16.72 7.79
CA GLY A 255 -6.53 16.55 7.12
C GLY A 255 -7.26 15.37 7.74
N ALA A 256 -8.50 15.59 8.18
CA ALA A 256 -9.35 14.47 8.55
C ALA A 256 -10.78 14.67 8.06
N ILE A 257 -11.39 13.60 7.56
CA ILE A 257 -12.77 13.59 7.08
C ILE A 257 -13.61 12.60 7.89
N GLU A 258 -14.86 12.96 8.13
CA GLU A 258 -15.77 12.15 8.93
C GLU A 258 -16.62 11.22 8.08
N MET A 259 -16.68 9.98 8.54
CA MET A 259 -17.49 8.90 8.00
C MET A 259 -18.30 8.25 9.11
N ILE A 260 -19.59 8.02 8.83
CA ILE A 260 -20.49 7.30 9.74
C ILE A 260 -21.24 6.26 8.91
N ASN A 261 -21.26 5.01 9.38
CA ASN A 261 -21.93 3.90 8.69
C ASN A 261 -21.52 3.79 7.21
N ARG A 262 -20.21 3.92 6.93
CA ARG A 262 -19.65 3.84 5.56
C ARG A 262 -20.13 4.94 4.60
N LYS A 263 -20.67 6.04 5.12
CA LYS A 263 -21.04 7.23 4.34
C LYS A 263 -20.29 8.44 4.88
N LEU A 264 -19.67 9.19 3.96
CA LEU A 264 -19.05 10.47 4.30
C LEU A 264 -20.13 11.45 4.75
N THR A 265 -19.97 12.07 5.92
CA THR A 265 -20.96 13.03 6.45
C THR A 265 -20.82 14.41 5.80
N GLY A 266 -19.66 14.66 5.17
CA GLY A 266 -19.24 15.97 4.67
C GLY A 266 -18.56 16.83 5.73
N SER A 267 -18.48 16.36 6.98
CA SER A 267 -17.66 17.02 8.00
C SER A 267 -16.19 16.74 7.75
N SER A 268 -15.37 17.78 7.82
CA SER A 268 -13.92 17.67 7.68
C SER A 268 -13.22 18.71 8.54
N ILE A 269 -12.01 18.40 8.96
CA ILE A 269 -11.08 19.31 9.60
C ILE A 269 -9.83 19.39 8.73
N HIS A 270 -9.42 20.61 8.41
CA HIS A 270 -8.22 20.86 7.63
C HIS A 270 -7.45 22.02 8.23
N ILE A 271 -6.19 21.77 8.59
CA ILE A 271 -5.37 22.73 9.30
C ILE A 271 -3.95 22.70 8.74
N TYR A 272 -3.43 23.87 8.37
CA TYR A 272 -2.00 24.09 8.16
C TYR A 272 -1.37 24.61 9.45
N ILE A 273 -0.19 24.11 9.77
CA ILE A 273 0.47 24.31 11.05
C ILE A 273 1.88 24.85 10.81
N ASN A 274 2.25 25.89 11.55
CA ASN A 274 3.62 26.39 11.58
C ASN A 274 4.49 25.46 12.43
N PRO A 275 5.49 24.78 11.86
CA PRO A 275 6.34 23.85 12.59
C PRO A 275 7.43 24.56 13.43
N GLU A 276 7.59 25.88 13.32
CA GLU A 276 8.68 26.64 13.96
C GLU A 276 10.10 26.15 13.57
N LYS A 277 10.20 25.39 12.47
CA LYS A 277 11.44 24.88 11.87
C LYS A 277 11.34 24.90 10.35
N PRO A 278 12.48 24.85 9.64
CA PRO A 278 12.47 24.70 8.20
C PRO A 278 11.79 23.40 7.77
N VAL A 279 10.97 23.47 6.72
CA VAL A 279 10.28 22.33 6.12
C VAL A 279 11.28 21.40 5.43
N GLY A 280 12.26 21.96 4.71
CA GLY A 280 13.37 21.19 4.12
C GLY A 280 13.01 20.49 2.82
N ASP A 281 13.51 19.26 2.61
CA ASP A 281 13.33 18.54 1.35
C ASP A 281 11.89 18.00 1.14
N SER A 282 11.08 17.97 2.20
CA SER A 282 9.67 17.52 2.18
C SER A 282 8.78 18.39 1.27
N VAL A 283 9.17 19.63 0.99
CA VAL A 283 8.53 20.52 0.00
C VAL A 283 8.37 19.84 -1.36
N GLN A 284 9.28 18.95 -1.76
CA GLN A 284 9.19 18.23 -3.03
C GLN A 284 8.02 17.23 -3.09
N VAL A 285 7.51 16.81 -1.94
CA VAL A 285 6.45 15.80 -1.81
C VAL A 285 5.08 16.48 -1.76
N HIS A 286 4.91 17.46 -0.88
CA HIS A 286 3.63 18.14 -0.61
C HIS A 286 3.53 19.57 -1.16
N GLY A 287 4.61 20.15 -1.67
CA GLY A 287 4.61 21.50 -2.27
C GLY A 287 4.46 22.67 -1.28
N ILE A 288 4.11 22.39 -0.02
CA ILE A 288 4.01 23.38 1.06
C ILE A 288 5.39 24.00 1.37
N THR A 289 5.55 25.31 1.16
CA THR A 289 6.81 26.03 1.42
C THR A 289 6.85 26.67 2.81
N ASP A 290 8.06 26.97 3.28
CA ASP A 290 8.27 27.70 4.53
C ASP A 290 7.50 29.02 4.57
N GLU A 291 7.51 29.78 3.47
CA GLU A 291 6.82 31.08 3.37
C GLU A 291 5.31 30.96 3.55
N PHE A 292 4.72 29.85 3.10
CA PHE A 292 3.30 29.58 3.25
C PHE A 292 2.91 29.24 4.69
N LEU A 293 3.83 28.70 5.49
CA LEU A 293 3.57 28.27 6.86
C LEU A 293 3.85 29.35 7.91
N VAL A 294 4.50 30.47 7.55
CA VAL A 294 4.89 31.52 8.50
C VAL A 294 3.69 32.13 9.22
N ASP A 295 2.58 32.37 8.51
CA ASP A 295 1.36 32.98 9.03
C ASP A 295 0.42 31.99 9.72
N LYS A 296 0.73 30.69 9.68
CA LYS A 296 -0.12 29.61 10.20
C LYS A 296 -0.02 29.47 11.73
N PRO A 297 -1.07 28.96 12.39
CA PRO A 297 -1.04 28.73 13.83
C PRO A 297 0.03 27.72 14.22
N LYS A 298 0.52 27.85 15.44
CA LYS A 298 1.41 26.84 16.04
C LYS A 298 0.59 25.64 16.50
N TYR A 299 1.24 24.48 16.62
CA TYR A 299 0.58 23.28 17.11
C TYR A 299 -0.10 23.49 18.48
N ALA A 300 0.54 24.20 19.40
CA ALA A 300 -0.01 24.48 20.73
C ALA A 300 -1.35 25.27 20.70
N GLU A 301 -1.60 26.05 19.64
CA GLU A 301 -2.81 26.87 19.50
C GLU A 301 -3.99 26.07 18.95
N ILE A 302 -3.71 24.96 18.24
CA ILE A 302 -4.73 24.11 17.62
C ILE A 302 -4.96 22.80 18.38
N ALA A 303 -4.05 22.44 19.30
CA ALA A 303 -4.01 21.12 19.93
C ALA A 303 -5.31 20.73 20.63
N ASP A 304 -5.89 21.63 21.43
CA ASP A 304 -7.14 21.35 22.15
C ASP A 304 -8.30 21.08 21.18
N THR A 305 -8.37 21.87 20.10
CA THR A 305 -9.44 21.75 19.09
C THR A 305 -9.30 20.46 18.29
N LEU A 306 -8.07 20.13 17.86
CA LEU A 306 -7.79 18.89 17.15
C LEU A 306 -8.03 17.67 18.04
N PHE A 307 -7.58 17.71 19.29
CA PHE A 307 -7.76 16.62 20.25
C PHE A 307 -9.24 16.34 20.49
N GLU A 308 -10.06 17.35 20.78
CA GLU A 308 -11.50 17.15 20.99
C GLU A 308 -12.24 16.69 19.72
N TYR A 309 -11.76 17.05 18.53
CA TYR A 309 -12.33 16.54 17.28
C TYR A 309 -12.08 15.03 17.09
N LEU A 310 -10.85 14.57 17.39
CA LEU A 310 -10.41 13.18 17.19
C LEU A 310 -10.88 12.23 18.30
N LYS A 311 -11.01 12.73 19.53
CA LYS A 311 -11.33 11.96 20.73
C LYS A 311 -12.63 11.16 20.58
N GLY A 312 -12.55 9.87 20.90
CA GLY A 312 -13.70 8.95 20.90
C GLY A 312 -14.16 8.51 19.51
N ALA A 313 -13.41 8.83 18.46
CA ALA A 313 -13.61 8.29 17.12
C ALA A 313 -12.61 7.16 16.80
N GLU A 314 -12.95 6.33 15.83
CA GLU A 314 -12.00 5.39 15.19
C GLU A 314 -11.19 6.16 14.14
N ILE A 315 -9.86 6.15 14.26
CA ILE A 315 -8.95 6.77 13.31
C ILE A 315 -8.55 5.75 12.25
N ILE A 316 -8.79 6.07 10.99
CA ILE A 316 -8.43 5.26 9.83
C ILE A 316 -7.34 6.02 9.06
N ALA A 317 -6.13 5.47 9.01
CA ALA A 317 -5.00 6.09 8.31
C ALA A 317 -4.22 5.07 7.48
N HIS A 318 -3.43 5.53 6.52
CA HIS A 318 -2.58 4.67 5.70
C HIS A 318 -1.16 4.66 6.24
N ASN A 319 -0.71 3.53 6.78
CA ASN A 319 0.46 3.46 7.64
C ASN A 319 0.26 4.21 8.95
N ALA A 320 -0.86 3.95 9.63
CA ALA A 320 -1.32 4.70 10.81
C ALA A 320 -0.27 4.84 11.93
N THR A 321 0.70 3.93 12.02
CA THR A 321 1.81 4.06 12.97
C THR A 321 2.60 5.35 12.77
N PHE A 322 2.72 5.85 11.53
CA PHE A 322 3.41 7.10 11.23
C PHE A 322 2.66 8.30 11.83
N ASP A 323 1.43 8.54 11.41
CA ASP A 323 0.62 9.69 11.84
C ASP A 323 0.41 9.69 13.36
N MET A 324 0.10 8.53 13.93
CA MET A 324 -0.14 8.40 15.38
C MET A 324 1.12 8.74 16.19
N ASN A 325 2.31 8.34 15.75
CA ASN A 325 3.55 8.68 16.47
C ASN A 325 3.82 10.19 16.45
N PHE A 326 3.54 10.87 15.34
CA PHE A 326 3.70 12.31 15.23
C PHE A 326 2.67 13.05 16.09
N LEU A 327 1.41 12.65 16.02
CA LEU A 327 0.33 13.22 16.81
C LEU A 327 0.56 13.02 18.31
N ASP A 328 0.85 11.79 18.76
CA ASP A 328 1.11 11.49 20.17
C ASP A 328 2.27 12.32 20.73
N MET A 329 3.31 12.52 19.91
CA MET A 329 4.48 13.31 20.30
C MET A 329 4.14 14.80 20.43
N GLU A 330 3.38 15.39 19.49
CA GLU A 330 2.98 16.80 19.55
C GLU A 330 1.93 17.06 20.66
N PHE A 331 0.97 16.15 20.90
CA PHE A 331 0.04 16.26 22.03
C PHE A 331 0.76 16.18 23.37
N LYS A 332 1.75 15.28 23.49
CA LYS A 332 2.58 15.17 24.70
C LYS A 332 3.38 16.44 24.98
N ARG A 333 3.80 17.19 23.95
CA ARG A 333 4.48 18.49 24.13
C ARG A 333 3.56 19.56 24.72
N VAL A 334 2.26 19.50 24.43
CA VAL A 334 1.25 20.43 24.96
C VAL A 334 0.70 19.96 26.33
N GLY A 335 1.00 18.72 26.73
CA GLY A 335 0.56 18.14 28.01
C GLY A 335 -0.78 17.41 27.92
N LEU A 336 -1.24 17.08 26.71
CA LEU A 336 -2.41 16.25 26.46
C LEU A 336 -2.02 14.75 26.47
N PRO A 337 -2.96 13.85 26.80
CA PRO A 337 -2.71 12.40 26.74
C PRO A 337 -2.50 11.92 25.29
N ALA A 338 -1.90 10.75 25.14
CA ALA A 338 -1.70 10.14 23.82
C ALA A 338 -3.05 9.78 23.18
N LEU A 339 -3.21 10.01 21.87
CA LEU A 339 -4.43 9.66 21.15
C LEU A 339 -4.68 8.15 21.16
N SER A 340 -3.61 7.36 21.20
CA SER A 340 -3.67 5.90 21.32
C SER A 340 -4.40 5.40 22.57
N GLU A 341 -4.59 6.24 23.61
CA GLU A 341 -5.37 5.90 24.80
C GLU A 341 -6.87 6.22 24.68
N VAL A 342 -7.25 7.09 23.74
CA VAL A 342 -8.61 7.64 23.61
C VAL A 342 -9.32 7.33 22.29
N CYS A 343 -8.59 6.80 21.31
CA CYS A 343 -9.09 6.48 19.99
C CYS A 343 -8.74 5.05 19.61
N GLU A 344 -9.64 4.39 18.88
CA GLU A 344 -9.32 3.16 18.17
C GLU A 344 -8.58 3.51 16.88
N VAL A 345 -7.61 2.70 16.47
CA VAL A 345 -6.78 2.98 15.29
C VAL A 345 -6.82 1.80 14.34
N THR A 346 -7.17 2.07 13.08
CA THR A 346 -7.21 1.11 11.99
C THR A 346 -6.19 1.49 10.92
N ASP A 347 -5.18 0.63 10.74
CA ASP A 347 -4.16 0.81 9.69
C ASP A 347 -4.61 0.17 8.37
N THR A 348 -4.94 1.03 7.40
CA THR A 348 -5.36 0.59 6.06
C THR A 348 -4.23 -0.07 5.27
N LEU A 349 -2.96 0.23 5.58
CA LEU A 349 -1.83 -0.44 4.92
C LEU A 349 -1.73 -1.90 5.38
N ALA A 350 -1.92 -2.16 6.68
CA ALA A 350 -2.01 -3.52 7.20
C ALA A 350 -3.18 -4.29 6.58
N LEU A 351 -4.35 -3.65 6.47
CA LEU A 351 -5.52 -4.23 5.77
C LEU A 351 -5.21 -4.53 4.30
N ALA A 352 -4.54 -3.62 3.60
CA ALA A 352 -4.16 -3.79 2.20
C ALA A 352 -3.14 -4.91 2.01
N LYS A 353 -2.15 -5.03 2.91
CA LYS A 353 -1.16 -6.11 2.91
C LYS A 353 -1.80 -7.48 3.12
N ASN A 354 -2.80 -7.57 3.99
CA ASN A 354 -3.53 -8.82 4.21
C ASN A 354 -4.38 -9.20 2.99
N LYS A 355 -5.06 -8.22 2.38
CA LYS A 355 -5.90 -8.46 1.19
C LYS A 355 -5.10 -8.74 -0.07
N HIS A 356 -3.91 -8.13 -0.20
CA HIS A 356 -3.04 -8.23 -1.37
C HIS A 356 -1.59 -8.52 -0.97
N PRO A 357 -1.32 -9.75 -0.49
CA PRO A 357 0.02 -10.13 -0.05
C PRO A 357 1.00 -10.16 -1.22
N GLY A 358 2.22 -9.68 -1.00
CA GLY A 358 3.30 -9.68 -2.00
C GLY A 358 3.19 -8.62 -3.11
N GLN A 359 2.17 -7.77 -3.08
CA GLN A 359 1.97 -6.70 -4.07
C GLN A 359 2.30 -5.31 -3.51
N LYS A 360 2.44 -4.32 -4.41
CA LYS A 360 2.50 -2.91 -4.00
C LYS A 360 1.15 -2.51 -3.39
N ASN A 361 1.21 -1.95 -2.19
CA ASN A 361 0.05 -1.52 -1.39
C ASN A 361 0.17 -0.06 -0.93
N SER A 362 0.92 0.77 -1.68
CA SER A 362 0.89 2.22 -1.49
C SER A 362 -0.47 2.76 -1.92
N LEU A 363 -0.83 3.95 -1.42
CA LEU A 363 -2.10 4.62 -1.78
C LEU A 363 -2.27 4.69 -3.31
N ASP A 364 -1.25 5.12 -4.06
CA ASP A 364 -1.28 5.16 -5.53
C ASP A 364 -1.52 3.80 -6.18
N ALA A 365 -0.96 2.72 -5.61
CA ALA A 365 -1.17 1.37 -6.12
C ALA A 365 -2.61 0.90 -5.87
N LEU A 366 -3.19 1.27 -4.72
CA LEU A 366 -4.57 0.93 -4.38
C LEU A 366 -5.57 1.74 -5.21
N VAL A 367 -5.31 3.03 -5.45
CA VAL A 367 -6.12 3.88 -6.35
C VAL A 367 -6.22 3.25 -7.73
N ARG A 368 -5.08 2.82 -8.30
CA ARG A 368 -5.06 2.14 -9.61
C ARG A 368 -5.77 0.79 -9.57
N ARG A 369 -5.60 0.01 -8.50
CA ARG A 369 -6.20 -1.32 -8.36
C ARG A 369 -7.72 -1.27 -8.24
N TYR A 370 -8.25 -0.30 -7.52
CA TYR A 370 -9.68 -0.13 -7.28
C TYR A 370 -10.37 0.79 -8.30
N GLU A 371 -9.65 1.19 -9.36
CA GLU A 371 -10.15 2.05 -10.44
C GLU A 371 -10.80 3.34 -9.92
N ILE A 372 -10.24 3.88 -8.84
CA ILE A 372 -10.73 5.13 -8.24
C ILE A 372 -10.38 6.29 -9.19
N PRO A 373 -11.33 7.21 -9.46
CA PRO A 373 -11.08 8.34 -10.35
C PRO A 373 -9.81 9.10 -9.95
N ALA A 374 -8.88 9.22 -10.90
CA ALA A 374 -7.64 9.95 -10.68
C ALA A 374 -7.97 11.42 -10.40
N ARG A 375 -7.49 11.92 -9.26
CA ARG A 375 -7.52 13.34 -8.89
C ARG A 375 -6.15 13.95 -9.21
N ASP A 376 -6.09 15.24 -9.52
CA ASP A 376 -4.81 15.91 -9.70
C ASP A 376 -4.06 15.93 -8.38
N ARG A 377 -3.08 15.03 -8.28
CA ARG A 377 -2.23 14.78 -7.10
C ARG A 377 -0.79 15.13 -7.46
N THR A 378 -0.59 16.29 -8.09
CA THR A 378 0.75 16.81 -8.41
C THR A 378 1.59 16.98 -7.14
N PHE A 379 0.95 17.35 -6.02
CA PHE A 379 1.52 17.35 -4.68
C PHE A 379 0.65 16.54 -3.73
N HIS A 380 1.28 15.94 -2.72
CA HIS A 380 0.58 15.34 -1.58
C HIS A 380 -0.07 16.45 -0.76
N GLY A 381 -1.25 16.18 -0.23
CA GLY A 381 -1.95 17.12 0.61
C GLY A 381 -2.90 16.36 1.51
N ALA A 382 -2.81 16.61 2.81
CA ALA A 382 -3.42 15.76 3.83
C ALA A 382 -4.94 15.57 3.63
N LEU A 383 -5.66 16.64 3.28
CA LEU A 383 -7.10 16.53 3.05
C LEU A 383 -7.44 15.73 1.78
N LEU A 384 -6.69 15.97 0.70
CA LEU A 384 -6.90 15.26 -0.57
C LEU A 384 -6.60 13.77 -0.42
N ASP A 385 -5.52 13.45 0.29
CA ASP A 385 -5.09 12.08 0.53
C ASP A 385 -6.04 11.35 1.48
N ALA A 386 -6.58 12.03 2.50
CA ALA A 386 -7.66 11.49 3.33
C ALA A 386 -8.93 11.18 2.51
N GLU A 387 -9.32 12.04 1.56
CA GLU A 387 -10.45 11.79 0.67
C GLU A 387 -10.21 10.59 -0.26
N ILE A 388 -9.03 10.50 -0.89
CA ILE A 388 -8.64 9.35 -1.71
C ILE A 388 -8.62 8.07 -0.87
N LEU A 389 -8.06 8.15 0.34
CA LEU A 389 -8.02 7.03 1.27
C LEU A 389 -9.42 6.55 1.64
N SER A 390 -10.41 7.44 1.73
CA SER A 390 -11.80 7.03 1.98
C SER A 390 -12.41 6.22 0.87
N ASP A 391 -12.19 6.61 -0.39
CA ASP A 391 -12.65 5.86 -1.54
C ASP A 391 -11.97 4.49 -1.57
N VAL A 392 -10.66 4.44 -1.31
CA VAL A 392 -9.87 3.20 -1.20
C VAL A 392 -10.38 2.31 -0.08
N TYR A 393 -10.57 2.85 1.12
CA TYR A 393 -11.04 2.11 2.28
C TYR A 393 -12.43 1.54 2.04
N LEU A 394 -13.35 2.33 1.47
CA LEU A 394 -14.70 1.89 1.12
C LEU A 394 -14.67 0.79 0.05
N ALA A 395 -13.82 0.90 -0.98
CA ALA A 395 -13.66 -0.15 -1.99
C ALA A 395 -13.02 -1.42 -1.41
N MET A 396 -12.04 -1.29 -0.52
CA MET A 396 -11.37 -2.40 0.15
C MET A 396 -12.33 -3.18 1.05
N THR A 397 -13.16 -2.49 1.81
CA THR A 397 -14.08 -3.07 2.79
C THR A 397 -15.50 -3.29 2.23
N GLY A 398 -15.77 -2.78 1.04
CA GLY A 398 -17.08 -2.83 0.36
C GLY A 398 -17.23 -3.96 -0.63
N GLY A 399 -16.31 -4.94 -0.62
CA GLY A 399 -16.48 -6.17 -1.39
C GLY A 399 -17.85 -6.79 -1.12
N GLN A 400 -18.39 -7.49 -2.11
CA GLN A 400 -19.50 -8.43 -1.91
C GLN A 400 -19.29 -9.10 -0.57
N VAL A 401 -20.33 -9.10 0.28
CA VAL A 401 -20.40 -10.03 1.41
C VAL A 401 -20.10 -11.36 0.76
N SER A 402 -18.87 -11.85 0.92
CA SER A 402 -18.59 -13.21 0.54
C SER A 402 -19.52 -13.96 1.47
N PHE A 403 -20.55 -14.56 0.87
CA PHE A 403 -21.14 -15.73 1.48
C PHE A 403 -20.04 -16.79 1.42
N ASP A 404 -19.00 -16.58 2.22
CA ASP A 404 -17.93 -17.52 2.47
C ASP A 404 -18.54 -18.59 3.37
N MET A 405 -19.38 -19.43 2.77
CA MET A 405 -19.68 -20.75 3.28
C MET A 405 -18.40 -21.60 3.38
N ASP A 406 -17.33 -21.23 2.67
CA ASP A 406 -16.06 -21.96 2.63
C ASP A 406 -14.91 -21.35 3.45
N ALA A 407 -14.89 -20.06 3.81
CA ALA A 407 -13.76 -19.49 4.59
C ALA A 407 -13.81 -19.85 6.09
N LEU A 408 -14.95 -20.34 6.58
CA LEU A 408 -15.03 -21.01 7.89
C LEU A 408 -14.52 -22.47 7.85
N SER A 409 -14.20 -23.02 6.67
CA SER A 409 -13.77 -24.42 6.55
C SER A 409 -12.26 -24.64 6.66
N GLN A 410 -11.43 -23.59 6.55
CA GLN A 410 -9.97 -23.74 6.42
C GLN A 410 -9.15 -23.33 7.63
N SER A 411 -9.76 -22.84 8.72
CA SER A 411 -9.06 -22.51 9.98
C SER A 411 -9.35 -23.48 11.14
N GLU A 412 -10.06 -24.59 10.89
CA GLU A 412 -10.36 -25.63 11.89
C GLU A 412 -9.77 -27.01 11.56
N SER A 413 -8.82 -27.11 10.63
CA SER A 413 -8.29 -28.40 10.17
C SER A 413 -7.11 -28.94 10.96
N ASP A 414 -6.72 -28.35 12.10
CA ASP A 414 -5.56 -28.87 12.85
C ASP A 414 -5.67 -28.98 14.38
N GLN A 415 -6.86 -28.84 15.00
CA GLN A 415 -6.95 -29.16 16.45
C GLN A 415 -8.31 -29.45 17.10
N GLN A 416 -9.35 -29.87 16.37
CA GLN A 416 -10.59 -30.31 17.04
C GLN A 416 -11.06 -31.68 16.55
N LYS A 417 -10.92 -32.69 17.43
CA LYS A 417 -11.79 -33.86 17.42
C LYS A 417 -13.23 -33.35 17.49
N THR A 418 -13.94 -33.43 16.37
CA THR A 418 -15.34 -33.06 16.26
C THR A 418 -16.21 -33.98 17.13
N THR A 419 -16.41 -33.62 18.39
CA THR A 419 -17.61 -34.05 19.11
C THR A 419 -18.79 -33.35 18.45
N LYS A 420 -19.43 -34.00 17.47
CA LYS A 420 -20.76 -33.62 16.99
C LYS A 420 -21.71 -33.68 18.18
N ALA A 421 -21.91 -32.56 18.89
CA ALA A 421 -22.96 -32.44 19.86
C ALA A 421 -24.29 -32.45 19.10
N ARG A 422 -25.06 -33.54 19.24
CA ARG A 422 -26.45 -33.57 18.81
C ARG A 422 -27.21 -32.56 19.67
N VAL A 423 -27.47 -31.38 19.12
CA VAL A 423 -28.40 -30.45 19.74
C VAL A 423 -29.81 -30.89 19.33
N GLN A 424 -30.57 -31.47 20.27
CA GLN A 424 -32.01 -31.69 20.08
C GLN A 424 -32.72 -30.37 20.35
N ILE A 425 -32.97 -29.61 19.29
CA ILE A 425 -33.82 -28.42 19.34
C ILE A 425 -35.16 -28.82 18.71
N GLU A 426 -36.26 -28.67 19.44
CA GLU A 426 -37.60 -28.81 18.88
C GLU A 426 -37.93 -27.55 18.07
N LEU A 427 -37.74 -27.64 16.76
CA LEU A 427 -38.15 -26.61 15.82
C LEU A 427 -39.58 -26.90 15.35
N PRO A 428 -40.45 -25.88 15.24
CA PRO A 428 -41.80 -26.07 14.71
C PRO A 428 -41.73 -26.51 13.24
N VAL A 429 -42.29 -27.68 12.95
CA VAL A 429 -42.45 -28.18 11.57
C VAL A 429 -43.75 -27.61 11.01
N ILE A 430 -43.63 -26.78 9.98
CA ILE A 430 -44.78 -26.23 9.27
C ILE A 430 -45.18 -27.23 8.19
N TYR A 431 -46.34 -27.86 8.37
CA TYR A 431 -46.91 -28.78 7.39
C TYR A 431 -47.67 -28.02 6.30
N PRO A 432 -47.69 -28.53 5.06
CA PRO A 432 -48.57 -27.99 4.03
C PRO A 432 -50.02 -28.15 4.44
N SER A 433 -50.85 -27.20 4.02
CA SER A 433 -52.31 -27.24 4.15
C SER A 433 -52.93 -28.30 3.24
N ASP A 434 -54.17 -28.72 3.55
CA ASP A 434 -54.92 -29.66 2.72
C ASP A 434 -55.15 -29.14 1.29
N GLU A 435 -55.25 -27.81 1.13
CA GLU A 435 -55.37 -27.16 -0.17
C GLU A 435 -54.09 -27.28 -1.00
N GLU A 436 -52.92 -27.01 -0.40
CA GLU A 436 -51.62 -27.15 -1.05
C GLU A 436 -51.32 -28.60 -1.45
N LEU A 437 -51.71 -29.56 -0.60
CA LEU A 437 -51.62 -31.00 -0.91
C LEU A 437 -52.48 -31.37 -2.12
N ASN A 438 -53.72 -30.87 -2.19
CA ASN A 438 -54.63 -31.18 -3.28
C ASN A 438 -54.19 -30.52 -4.61
N ILE A 439 -53.61 -29.31 -4.54
CA ILE A 439 -52.98 -28.65 -5.69
C ILE A 439 -51.80 -29.49 -6.18
N HIS A 440 -50.95 -29.97 -5.27
CA HIS A 440 -49.83 -30.83 -5.60
C HIS A 440 -50.28 -32.14 -6.26
N GLU A 441 -51.29 -32.83 -5.72
CA GLU A 441 -51.82 -34.06 -6.34
C GLU A 441 -52.43 -33.82 -7.73
N THR A 442 -53.11 -32.68 -7.90
CA THR A 442 -53.66 -32.29 -9.20
C THR A 442 -52.55 -32.05 -10.21
N TRP A 443 -51.48 -31.35 -9.79
CA TRP A 443 -50.29 -31.11 -10.60
C TRP A 443 -49.59 -32.41 -10.99
N VAL A 444 -49.43 -33.36 -10.06
CA VAL A 444 -48.84 -34.68 -10.36
C VAL A 444 -49.65 -35.40 -11.45
N LYS A 445 -50.98 -35.42 -11.34
CA LYS A 445 -51.87 -36.04 -12.36
C LYS A 445 -51.82 -35.33 -13.71
N GLU A 446 -51.68 -34.01 -13.73
CA GLU A 446 -51.52 -33.24 -14.97
C GLU A 446 -50.17 -33.51 -15.63
N PHE A 447 -49.11 -33.60 -14.83
CA PHE A 447 -47.76 -33.93 -15.29
C PHE A 447 -47.74 -35.30 -15.97
N GLU A 448 -48.33 -36.32 -15.34
CA GLU A 448 -48.44 -37.67 -15.91
C GLU A 448 -49.23 -37.69 -17.21
N LYS A 449 -50.37 -36.97 -17.28
CA LYS A 449 -51.16 -36.87 -18.51
C LYS A 449 -50.40 -36.21 -19.66
N LYS A 450 -49.54 -35.25 -19.35
CA LYS A 450 -48.78 -34.48 -20.35
C LYS A 450 -47.56 -35.23 -20.86
N HIS A 451 -46.89 -36.00 -20.00
CA HIS A 451 -45.62 -36.66 -20.32
C HIS A 451 -45.72 -38.17 -20.55
N GLY A 452 -46.89 -38.79 -20.29
CA GLY A 452 -47.16 -40.19 -20.61
C GLY A 452 -46.45 -41.22 -19.71
N GLU A 453 -45.65 -40.75 -18.75
CA GLU A 453 -44.95 -41.56 -17.76
C GLU A 453 -45.29 -41.09 -16.34
N PRO A 454 -45.34 -42.00 -15.35
CA PRO A 454 -45.67 -41.66 -13.97
C PRO A 454 -44.59 -40.79 -13.33
N CYS A 455 -45.00 -39.81 -12.52
CA CYS A 455 -44.07 -38.95 -11.80
C CYS A 455 -43.39 -39.73 -10.65
N LEU A 456 -42.13 -39.43 -10.30
CA LEU A 456 -41.45 -40.04 -9.15
C LEU A 456 -42.13 -39.76 -7.81
N PHE A 457 -42.98 -38.73 -7.76
CA PHE A 457 -43.82 -38.36 -6.61
C PHE A 457 -45.22 -38.98 -6.65
N ALA A 458 -45.58 -39.66 -7.74
CA ALA A 458 -46.79 -40.46 -7.79
C ALA A 458 -46.63 -41.68 -6.89
N LYS A 459 -47.60 -41.88 -5.99
CA LYS A 459 -47.62 -43.03 -5.07
C LYS A 459 -48.08 -44.30 -5.75
#